data_AF-A0AAW4IE18-F1
#
_entry.id   AF-A0AAW4IE18-F1
#
_cell.length_a   1.000
_cell.length_b   1.000
_cell.length_c   1.000
_cell.angle_alpha   90.00
_cell.angle_beta   90.00
_cell.angle_gamma   90.00
#
_symmetry.space_group_name_H-M   'P 1'
#
loop_
_entity.id
_entity.type
_entity.pdbx_description
1 polymer ?
#
loop_
_entity_poly.entity_id
_entity_poly.type
_entity_poly.pdbx_seq_one_letter_code
_entity_poly.pdbx_strand_id
1 'polypeptide(L)'
;MLNLAEYRRRPALLADWLPWAGLVAPGVVLNKDGSFQRTARFRGPDLDSATPGELIATSARLNNALKRLGSGWALFVEAERHEAAGYPRSRFPEPLSWLVDEERRAAFEEAGS
;
A
#
# COMPACT_ATOMS: atom_id res chain seq x y z
N MET A 1 20.97 8.85 -19.15
CA MET A 1 21.32 7.42 -18.93
C MET A 1 22.56 7.09 -19.73
N LEU A 2 23.57 6.46 -19.12
CA LEU A 2 24.71 5.94 -19.87
C LEU A 2 24.26 4.76 -20.75
N ASN A 3 24.59 4.79 -22.04
CA ASN A 3 24.33 3.69 -22.96
C ASN A 3 25.42 2.62 -22.80
N LEU A 4 25.06 1.48 -22.20
CA LEU A 4 25.95 0.35 -21.95
C LEU A 4 25.73 -0.82 -22.94
N ALA A 5 24.98 -0.61 -24.03
CA ALA A 5 24.62 -1.67 -24.97
C ALA A 5 25.85 -2.30 -25.64
N GLU A 6 26.86 -1.50 -25.98
CA GLU A 6 28.09 -1.95 -26.64
C GLU A 6 28.96 -2.86 -25.76
N TYR A 7 28.88 -2.71 -24.43
CA TYR A 7 29.64 -3.51 -23.48
C TYR A 7 28.91 -4.78 -23.02
N ARG A 8 27.70 -5.04 -23.55
CA ARG A 8 26.84 -6.13 -23.07
C ARG A 8 27.19 -7.46 -23.78
N ARG A 9 28.02 -8.27 -23.12
CA ARG A 9 28.42 -9.62 -23.58
C ARG A 9 27.43 -10.75 -23.24
N ARG A 10 26.35 -10.46 -22.51
CA ARG A 10 25.35 -11.43 -22.04
C ARG A 10 23.93 -11.04 -22.44
N PRO A 11 22.99 -11.99 -22.57
CA PRO A 11 21.58 -11.68 -22.79
C PRO A 11 21.01 -10.73 -21.72
N ALA A 12 19.98 -9.96 -22.09
CA ALA A 12 19.26 -9.11 -21.15
C ALA A 12 18.51 -9.98 -20.13
N LEU A 13 18.63 -9.62 -18.85
CA LEU A 13 17.91 -10.23 -17.74
C LEU A 13 16.85 -9.26 -17.22
N LEU A 14 15.88 -9.75 -16.46
CA LEU A 14 14.87 -8.91 -15.80
C LEU A 14 15.53 -7.78 -14.99
N ALA A 15 16.62 -8.10 -14.28
CA ALA A 15 17.39 -7.14 -13.50
C ALA A 15 17.92 -5.98 -14.34
N ASP A 16 18.13 -6.12 -15.65
CA ASP A 16 18.58 -5.03 -16.52
C ASP A 16 17.46 -4.01 -16.79
N TRP A 17 16.18 -4.43 -16.68
CA TRP A 17 14.99 -3.60 -16.88
C TRP A 17 14.47 -2.96 -15.59
N LEU A 18 14.75 -3.55 -14.43
CA LEU A 18 14.35 -2.98 -13.15
C LEU A 18 15.07 -1.64 -12.88
N PRO A 19 14.41 -0.65 -12.24
CA PRO A 19 15.05 0.64 -11.95
C PRO A 19 16.13 0.55 -10.86
N TRP A 20 16.13 -0.52 -10.06
CA TRP A 20 17.01 -0.68 -8.91
C TRP A 20 18.42 -1.12 -9.31
N ALA A 21 19.43 -0.43 -8.80
CA ALA A 21 20.83 -0.80 -8.94
C ALA A 21 21.33 -1.63 -7.75
N GLY A 22 20.88 -1.33 -6.53
CA GLY A 22 21.22 -2.11 -5.33
C GLY A 22 20.83 -1.43 -4.02
N LEU A 23 21.01 -2.14 -2.91
CA LEU A 23 20.85 -1.58 -1.56
C LEU A 23 22.15 -0.93 -1.11
N VAL A 24 22.09 0.36 -0.75
CA VAL A 24 23.25 1.16 -0.33
C VAL A 24 23.25 1.46 1.18
N ALA A 25 22.10 1.27 1.83
CA ALA A 25 21.93 1.35 3.27
C ALA A 25 20.67 0.55 3.67
N PRO A 26 20.44 0.28 4.97
CA PRO A 26 19.21 -0.39 5.43
C PRO A 26 17.93 0.29 4.93
N GLY A 27 17.22 -0.40 4.04
CA GLY A 27 15.97 0.08 3.43
C GLY A 27 16.12 1.19 2.37
N VAL A 28 17.34 1.50 1.92
CA VAL A 28 17.59 2.51 0.88
C VAL A 28 18.11 1.83 -0.39
N VAL A 29 17.35 1.98 -1.47
CA VAL A 29 17.69 1.49 -2.80
C VAL A 29 18.31 2.64 -3.60
N LEU A 30 19.48 2.40 -4.20
CA LEU A 30 20.01 3.24 -5.26
C LEU A 30 19.38 2.80 -6.59
N ASN A 31 18.76 3.73 -7.30
CA ASN A 31 18.24 3.51 -8.64
C ASN A 31 19.34 3.74 -9.69
N LYS A 32 19.16 3.15 -10.87
CA LYS A 32 20.10 3.25 -12.00
C LYS A 32 20.18 4.66 -12.61
N ASP A 33 19.21 5.52 -12.32
CA ASP A 33 19.24 6.93 -12.68
C ASP A 33 19.99 7.80 -11.65
N GLY A 34 20.48 7.21 -10.56
CA GLY A 34 21.19 7.89 -9.47
C GLY A 34 20.27 8.40 -8.34
N SER A 35 18.95 8.23 -8.46
CA SER A 35 18.02 8.58 -7.39
C SER A 35 18.06 7.58 -6.23
N PHE A 36 17.71 8.04 -5.03
CA PHE A 36 17.51 7.18 -3.87
C PHE A 36 16.03 6.92 -3.65
N GLN A 37 15.69 5.67 -3.39
CA GLN A 37 14.33 5.24 -3.06
C GLN A 37 14.29 4.64 -1.65
N ARG A 38 13.25 5.02 -0.90
CA ARG A 38 12.84 4.36 0.33
C ARG A 38 11.34 4.09 0.25
N THR A 39 10.93 2.90 0.66
CA THR A 39 9.51 2.50 0.67
C THR A 39 9.05 2.38 2.12
N ALA A 40 7.83 2.84 2.40
CA ALA A 40 7.16 2.64 3.67
C ALA A 40 5.76 2.07 3.40
N ARG A 41 5.31 1.19 4.29
CA ARG A 41 3.94 0.65 4.30
C ARG A 41 3.18 1.26 5.46
N PHE A 42 1.93 1.60 5.23
CA PHE A 42 1.00 2.03 6.27
C PHE A 42 -0.38 1.43 6.02
N ARG A 43 -1.22 1.37 7.06
CA ARG A 43 -2.65 1.05 6.96
C ARG A 43 -3.42 2.23 7.52
N GLY A 44 -4.22 2.87 6.68
CA GLY A 44 -5.10 3.97 7.09
C GLY A 44 -6.37 3.48 7.79
N PRO A 45 -7.16 4.41 8.35
CA PRO A 45 -8.53 4.10 8.79
C PRO A 45 -9.38 3.65 7.59
N ASP A 46 -10.52 3.01 7.88
CA ASP A 46 -11.51 2.71 6.85
C ASP A 46 -12.10 4.01 6.30
N LEU A 47 -11.80 4.30 5.02
CA LEU A 47 -12.26 5.50 4.34
C LEU A 47 -13.63 5.31 3.71
N ASP A 48 -14.09 4.07 3.52
CA ASP A 48 -15.40 3.78 2.92
C ASP A 48 -16.53 4.09 3.92
N SER A 49 -16.24 3.97 5.21
CA SER A 49 -17.15 4.34 6.31
C SER A 49 -16.98 5.78 6.81
N ALA A 50 -16.08 6.57 6.21
CA ALA A 50 -15.74 7.90 6.70
C ALA A 50 -16.75 8.98 6.29
N THR A 51 -17.03 9.90 7.20
CA THR A 51 -17.82 11.10 6.90
C THR A 51 -17.06 12.06 5.98
N PRO A 52 -17.75 12.94 5.24
CA PRO A 52 -17.08 13.96 4.42
C PRO A 52 -16.08 14.82 5.20
N GLY A 53 -16.37 15.16 6.46
CA GLY A 53 -15.47 15.91 7.33
C GLY A 53 -14.19 15.14 7.67
N GLU A 54 -14.30 13.84 7.93
CA GLU A 54 -13.15 12.97 8.19
C GLU A 54 -12.27 12.78 6.96
N LEU A 55 -12.86 12.69 5.77
CA LEU A 55 -12.13 12.62 4.51
C LEU A 55 -11.34 13.90 4.23
N ILE A 56 -11.95 15.07 4.48
CA ILE A 56 -11.27 16.37 4.36
C ILE A 56 -10.11 16.45 5.36
N ALA A 57 -10.35 16.09 6.62
CA ALA A 57 -9.32 16.12 7.65
C ALA A 57 -8.15 15.17 7.34
N THR A 58 -8.44 13.97 6.82
CA THR A 58 -7.43 12.98 6.43
C THR A 58 -6.61 13.46 5.23
N SER A 59 -7.27 14.00 4.22
CA SER A 59 -6.61 14.60 3.05
C SER A 59 -5.70 15.76 3.46
N ALA A 60 -6.15 16.63 4.38
CA ALA A 60 -5.36 17.74 4.89
C ALA A 60 -4.10 17.26 5.64
N ARG A 61 -4.23 16.22 6.47
CA ARG A 61 -3.08 15.60 7.17
C ARG A 61 -2.05 15.03 6.19
N LEU A 62 -2.49 14.27 5.18
CA LEU A 62 -1.61 13.70 4.16
C LEU A 62 -0.89 14.82 3.39
N ASN A 63 -1.63 15.83 2.93
CA ASN A 63 -1.08 16.96 2.21
C ASN A 63 -0.01 17.70 3.03
N ASN A 64 -0.28 17.97 4.31
CA ASN A 64 0.67 18.65 5.20
C ASN A 64 1.93 17.81 5.47
N ALA A 65 1.84 16.49 5.45
CA ALA A 65 3.01 15.62 5.54
C ALA A 65 3.84 15.67 4.25
N LEU A 66 3.19 15.53 3.08
CA LEU A 66 3.84 15.52 1.77
C LEU A 66 4.53 16.86 1.43
N LYS A 67 3.91 17.98 1.81
CA LYS A 67 4.50 19.32 1.61
C LYS A 67 5.88 19.50 2.25
N ARG A 68 6.20 18.74 3.31
CA ARG A 68 7.49 18.82 4.00
C ARG A 68 8.67 18.27 3.18
N LEU A 69 8.40 17.50 2.13
CA LEU A 69 9.44 16.96 1.25
C LEU A 69 10.09 18.04 0.38
N GLY A 70 9.36 19.10 0.02
CA GLY A 70 9.85 20.14 -0.88
C GLY A 70 9.99 19.66 -2.33
N SER A 71 11.00 20.16 -3.04
CA SER A 71 11.28 19.84 -4.45
C SER A 71 12.25 18.66 -4.60
N GLY A 72 12.23 18.00 -5.76
CA GLY A 72 13.19 16.92 -6.09
C GLY A 72 12.78 15.52 -5.62
N TRP A 73 11.59 15.38 -5.05
CA TRP A 73 11.00 14.10 -4.67
C TRP A 73 9.99 13.62 -5.71
N ALA A 74 10.00 12.33 -5.98
CA ALA A 74 8.93 11.64 -6.67
C ALA A 74 8.26 10.67 -5.68
N LEU A 75 6.92 10.62 -5.70
CA LEU A 75 6.15 9.70 -4.87
C LEU A 75 5.43 8.70 -5.78
N PHE A 76 5.58 7.43 -5.43
CA PHE A 76 4.87 6.32 -6.03
C PHE A 76 4.02 5.67 -4.94
N VAL A 77 2.74 5.45 -5.22
CA VAL A 77 1.79 4.90 -4.25
C VAL A 77 1.19 3.64 -4.85
N GLU A 78 1.27 2.56 -4.09
CA GLU A 78 0.67 1.28 -4.43
C GLU A 78 -0.34 0.90 -3.34
N ALA A 79 -1.51 0.42 -3.77
CA ALA A 79 -2.55 -0.09 -2.89
C ALA A 79 -2.65 -1.60 -3.09
N GLU A 80 -2.15 -2.36 -2.13
CA GLU A 80 -2.22 -3.81 -2.12
C GLU A 80 -3.52 -4.26 -1.45
N ARG A 81 -4.30 -5.11 -2.13
CA ARG A 81 -5.48 -5.76 -1.54
C ARG A 81 -5.07 -7.12 -1.00
N HIS A 82 -5.50 -7.42 0.22
CA HIS A 82 -5.34 -8.73 0.84
C HIS A 82 -6.69 -9.41 0.96
N GLU A 83 -6.68 -10.74 0.88
CA GLU A 83 -7.87 -11.54 1.16
C GLU A 83 -8.42 -11.16 2.54
N ALA A 84 -9.74 -10.99 2.62
CA ALA A 84 -10.38 -10.69 3.89
C ALA A 84 -10.18 -11.88 4.84
N ALA A 85 -9.88 -11.60 6.11
CA ALA A 85 -9.95 -12.64 7.12
C ALA A 85 -11.40 -13.15 7.22
N GLY A 86 -11.58 -14.43 7.55
CA GLY A 86 -12.92 -14.99 7.77
C GLY A 86 -13.70 -14.24 8.84
N TYR A 87 -15.03 -14.34 8.79
CA TYR A 87 -15.91 -13.65 9.73
C TYR A 87 -15.57 -14.03 11.18
N PRO A 88 -15.40 -13.04 12.09
CA PRO A 88 -14.97 -13.32 13.45
C PRO A 88 -16.02 -14.10 14.24
N ARG A 89 -15.57 -15.02 15.10
CA ARG A 89 -16.45 -15.68 16.07
C ARG A 89 -16.64 -14.80 17.29
N SER A 90 -17.84 -14.28 17.45
CA SER A 90 -18.22 -13.41 18.57
C SER A 90 -19.08 -14.17 19.60
N ARG A 91 -19.01 -13.75 20.88
CA ARG A 91 -19.91 -14.24 21.94
C ARG A 91 -20.88 -13.14 22.31
N PHE A 92 -22.17 -13.44 22.29
CA PHE A 92 -23.21 -12.49 22.65
C PHE A 92 -23.92 -12.92 23.94
N PRO A 93 -24.23 -11.98 24.85
CA PRO A 93 -24.93 -12.29 26.08
C PRO A 93 -26.41 -12.68 25.84
N GLU A 94 -27.01 -12.15 24.76
CA GLU A 94 -28.42 -12.36 24.42
C GLU A 94 -28.63 -12.90 22.99
N PRO A 95 -29.72 -13.66 22.75
CA PRO A 95 -29.99 -14.27 21.44
C PRO A 95 -30.22 -13.29 20.29
N LEU A 96 -30.74 -12.09 20.56
CA LEU A 96 -31.07 -11.13 19.51
C LEU A 96 -29.81 -10.58 18.83
N SER A 97 -28.79 -10.19 19.61
CA SER A 97 -27.52 -9.73 19.08
C SER A 97 -26.77 -10.83 18.35
N TRP A 98 -26.89 -12.09 18.83
CA TRP A 98 -26.38 -13.25 18.11
C TRP A 98 -27.05 -13.40 16.74
N LEU A 99 -28.38 -13.32 16.66
CA LEU A 99 -29.10 -13.45 15.39
C LEU A 99 -28.70 -12.37 14.38
N VAL A 100 -28.57 -11.12 14.83
CA VAL A 100 -28.11 -10.01 13.97
C VAL A 100 -26.68 -10.26 13.45
N ASP A 101 -25.80 -10.82 14.27
CA ASP A 101 -24.43 -11.16 13.86
C ASP A 101 -24.39 -12.33 12.85
N GLU A 102 -25.27 -13.32 12.98
CA GLU A 102 -25.38 -14.41 12.00
C GLU A 102 -25.87 -13.91 10.63
N GLU A 103 -26.83 -12.98 10.58
CA GLU A 103 -27.26 -12.35 9.32
C GLU A 103 -26.10 -11.58 8.65
N ARG A 104 -25.30 -10.86 9.45
CA ARG A 104 -24.10 -10.16 8.96
C ARG A 104 -23.03 -11.14 8.47
N ARG A 105 -22.88 -12.30 9.13
CA ARG A 105 -21.99 -13.37 8.70
C ARG A 105 -22.42 -13.94 7.36
N ALA A 106 -23.70 -14.27 7.20
CA ALA A 106 -24.23 -14.80 5.96
C ALA A 106 -23.98 -13.85 4.77
N ALA A 107 -24.27 -12.55 4.95
CA ALA A 107 -24.00 -11.54 3.93
C ALA A 107 -22.50 -11.39 3.60
N PHE A 108 -21.62 -11.52 4.60
CA PHE A 108 -20.17 -11.50 4.39
C PHE A 108 -19.68 -12.72 3.61
N GLU A 109 -20.15 -13.91 3.96
CA GLU A 109 -19.78 -15.17 3.31
C GLU A 109 -20.28 -15.24 1.87
N GLU A 110 -21.46 -14.69 1.57
CA GLU A 110 -21.99 -14.56 0.21
C GLU A 110 -21.18 -13.55 -0.63
N ALA A 111 -20.77 -12.42 -0.06
CA ALA A 111 -19.95 -11.44 -0.79
C ALA A 111 -18.52 -11.92 -1.11
N GLY A 112 -18.06 -12.97 -0.42
CA GLY A 112 -16.74 -13.58 -0.61
C GLY A 112 -16.69 -14.73 -1.62
N SER A 113 -17.82 -15.17 -2.17
CA SER A 113 -17.91 -16.23 -3.21
C SER A 113 -17.88 -15.67 -4.62
#